data_AF-A0A835BLF2-F1
#
_entry.id   AF-A0A835BLF2-F1
#
_cell.length_a   1.000
_cell.length_b   1.000
_cell.length_c   1.000
_cell.angle_alpha   90.00
_cell.angle_beta   90.00
_cell.angle_gamma   90.00
#
_symmetry.space_group_name_H-M   'P 1'
#
loop_
_entity.id
_entity.type
_entity.pdbx_description
1 polymer ?
#
loop_
_entity_poly.entity_id
_entity_poly.type
_entity_poly.pdbx_seq_one_letter_code
_entity_poly.pdbx_strand_id
1 'polypeptide(L)'
;MDGFRALIAAGATAVCCLVCAFWTFRSSSSTKKQQSPPPNCCICASCCCRAAKSANGEMAVGGENKKKAQEPALPEGGGASMMEQLVPEITTHALSYLDYTSLCRLSMTNNAMRRAANDDGAWKALYHKDFTVEQGTINPPNGWKAYYAATKAIMNLNAEFYNIIREGSLPAMSRFWLNSDYVKCIHATGEFFTGYNAVMEGWGLLFNWGQDGGQGIAFQIRDVRVRVLGEVAWVNLKANVDVDPVLFHVTNVYELRNGRWYMVHHHSSLMGAHNNMFG
;
A
#
# COMPACT_ATOMS: atom_id res chain seq x y z
N MET A 1 21.05 35.37 -31.05
CA MET A 1 20.14 34.96 -29.96
C MET A 1 20.74 33.83 -29.12
N ASP A 2 22.07 33.81 -28.91
CA ASP A 2 22.73 32.70 -28.20
C ASP A 2 23.45 33.13 -26.91
N GLY A 3 23.49 34.43 -26.60
CA GLY A 3 24.13 34.96 -25.38
C GLY A 3 23.23 34.96 -24.12
N PHE A 4 21.91 34.89 -24.28
CA PHE A 4 20.97 35.01 -23.15
C PHE A 4 20.76 33.69 -22.39
N ARG A 5 21.03 32.55 -23.04
CA ARG A 5 20.91 31.21 -22.42
C ARG A 5 22.11 30.84 -21.54
N ALA A 6 23.28 31.43 -21.77
CA ALA A 6 24.46 31.20 -20.94
C ALA A 6 24.42 31.97 -19.60
N LEU A 7 23.66 33.07 -19.52
CA LEU A 7 23.58 33.90 -18.31
C LEU A 7 22.70 33.28 -17.20
N ILE A 8 21.71 32.46 -17.57
CA ILE A 8 20.80 31.82 -16.61
C ILE A 8 21.46 30.61 -15.93
N ALA A 9 22.37 29.91 -16.61
CA ALA A 9 23.14 28.80 -16.03
C ALA A 9 24.23 29.26 -15.04
N ALA A 10 24.76 30.48 -15.19
CA ALA A 10 25.79 31.02 -14.30
C ALA A 10 25.22 31.63 -13.00
N GLY A 11 23.96 32.07 -12.99
CA GLY A 11 23.32 32.71 -11.82
C GLY A 11 22.95 31.76 -10.69
N ALA A 12 22.63 30.49 -10.99
CA ALA A 12 22.23 29.50 -9.98
C ALA A 12 23.43 28.89 -9.22
N THR A 13 24.65 29.01 -9.75
CA THR A 13 25.84 28.36 -9.19
C THR A 13 26.52 29.20 -8.09
N ALA A 14 26.27 30.51 -8.04
CA ALA A 14 26.94 31.42 -7.10
C ALA A 14 26.24 31.56 -5.73
N VAL A 15 24.96 31.21 -5.61
CA VAL A 15 24.21 31.32 -4.34
C VAL A 15 24.36 30.07 -3.46
N CYS A 16 24.62 28.90 -4.07
CA CYS A 16 24.84 27.62 -3.35
C CYS A 16 26.15 27.56 -2.52
N CYS A 17 27.11 28.47 -2.75
CA CYS A 17 28.41 28.39 -2.07
C CYS A 17 28.50 29.14 -0.73
N LEU A 18 27.48 29.93 -0.34
CA LEU A 18 27.56 30.75 0.89
C LEU A 18 26.78 30.20 2.10
N VAL A 19 25.93 29.18 1.93
CA VAL A 19 25.15 28.60 3.05
C VAL A 19 25.80 27.35 3.65
N CYS A 20 26.80 26.76 2.98
CA CYS A 20 27.47 25.53 3.40
C CYS A 20 28.50 25.70 4.55
N ALA A 21 28.73 26.91 5.06
CA ALA A 21 29.80 27.17 6.04
C ALA A 21 29.36 27.28 7.51
N PHE A 22 28.06 27.20 7.86
CA PHE A 22 27.60 27.53 9.22
C PHE A 22 26.90 26.43 10.03
N TRP A 23 26.79 25.20 9.54
CA TRP A 23 26.16 24.11 10.30
C TRP A 23 27.08 22.90 10.53
N THR A 24 28.29 23.19 11.01
CA THR A 24 29.08 22.22 11.78
C THR A 24 28.92 22.56 13.27
N PHE A 25 28.69 21.53 14.09
CA PHE A 25 28.44 21.53 15.55
C PHE A 25 26.97 21.63 16.03
N ARG A 26 26.32 20.48 16.23
CA ARG A 26 26.19 19.83 17.56
C ARG A 26 25.32 18.56 17.48
N SER A 27 25.91 17.44 17.87
CA SER A 27 25.22 16.18 18.19
C SER A 27 25.01 16.09 19.70
N SER A 28 23.84 15.61 20.14
CA SER A 28 23.73 14.89 21.41
C SER A 28 22.60 13.86 21.36
N SER A 29 22.96 12.61 21.63
CA SER A 29 22.11 11.43 21.69
C SER A 29 21.27 11.34 22.96
N SER A 30 20.07 10.77 22.86
CA SER A 30 19.34 10.19 24.01
C SER A 30 18.56 8.95 23.56
N THR A 31 19.09 7.77 23.87
CA THR A 31 18.45 6.46 23.71
C THR A 31 17.37 6.24 24.78
N LYS A 32 16.14 5.90 24.36
CA LYS A 32 15.16 5.20 25.20
C LYS A 32 14.60 3.99 24.45
N LYS A 33 14.78 2.81 25.04
CA LYS A 33 14.18 1.53 24.63
C LYS A 33 12.67 1.58 24.90
N GLN A 34 11.85 1.24 23.90
CA GLN A 34 10.43 0.94 24.09
C GLN A 34 10.15 -0.51 23.70
N GLN A 35 9.61 -1.25 24.66
CA GLN A 35 9.14 -2.63 24.51
C GLN A 35 7.87 -2.68 23.67
N SER A 36 7.76 -3.69 22.80
CA SER A 36 6.60 -3.98 21.96
C SER A 36 5.47 -4.65 22.75
N PRO A 37 4.19 -4.30 22.50
CA PRO A 37 3.04 -5.07 22.97
C PRO A 37 2.73 -6.25 22.02
N PRO A 38 2.01 -7.29 22.51
CA PRO A 38 1.72 -8.50 21.73
C PRO A 38 0.69 -8.23 20.61
N PRO A 39 0.61 -9.12 19.59
CA PRO A 39 -0.17 -8.86 18.39
C PRO A 39 -1.67 -8.98 18.69
N ASN A 40 -2.37 -7.84 18.68
CA ASN A 40 -3.83 -7.81 18.70
C ASN A 40 -4.38 -7.90 17.27
N CYS A 41 -5.31 -8.83 17.12
CA CYS A 41 -6.04 -9.16 15.91
C CYS A 41 -7.07 -8.06 15.57
N CYS A 42 -7.12 -7.70 14.28
CA CYS A 42 -8.21 -7.02 13.54
C CYS A 42 -8.68 -5.62 14.01
N ILE A 43 -8.41 -4.61 13.18
CA ILE A 43 -9.03 -3.27 13.19
C ILE A 43 -10.43 -3.37 12.55
N CYS A 44 -11.37 -4.00 13.25
CA CYS A 44 -12.78 -3.90 12.92
C CYS A 44 -13.58 -3.88 14.22
N ALA A 45 -14.09 -2.71 14.61
CA ALA A 45 -14.90 -2.53 15.80
C ALA A 45 -16.26 -3.30 15.76
N SER A 46 -16.58 -3.99 14.67
CA SER A 46 -17.80 -4.79 14.52
C SER A 46 -17.58 -6.31 14.42
N CYS A 47 -16.34 -6.80 14.50
CA CYS A 47 -16.08 -8.24 14.50
C CYS A 47 -16.08 -8.80 15.93
N CYS A 48 -17.22 -9.33 16.37
CA CYS A 48 -17.33 -10.16 17.57
C CYS A 48 -16.60 -11.52 17.37
N CYS A 49 -15.29 -11.55 17.57
CA CYS A 49 -14.54 -12.79 17.71
C CYS A 49 -14.32 -13.10 19.19
N ARG A 50 -15.28 -13.77 19.85
CA ARG A 50 -14.99 -14.44 21.13
C ARG A 50 -14.22 -15.71 20.83
N ALA A 51 -13.03 -15.83 21.43
CA ALA A 51 -12.23 -17.03 21.43
C ALA A 51 -13.01 -18.20 22.06
N ALA A 52 -13.37 -19.20 21.26
CA ALA A 52 -13.84 -20.48 21.79
C ALA A 52 -12.60 -21.30 22.18
N LYS A 53 -12.38 -21.46 23.48
CA LYS A 53 -11.45 -22.47 24.00
C LYS A 53 -12.04 -23.85 23.70
N SER A 54 -11.28 -24.66 22.98
CA SER A 54 -11.56 -26.08 22.76
C SER A 54 -11.51 -26.82 24.11
N ALA A 55 -12.57 -27.56 24.44
CA ALA A 55 -12.55 -28.56 25.49
C ALA A 55 -13.05 -29.88 24.89
N ASN A 56 -12.13 -30.83 24.74
CA ASN A 56 -12.44 -32.24 24.51
C ASN A 56 -13.05 -32.85 25.76
N GLY A 57 -14.04 -33.72 25.58
CA GLY A 57 -14.59 -34.59 26.62
C GLY A 57 -15.44 -35.69 26.00
N GLU A 58 -14.88 -36.90 25.94
CA GLU A 58 -15.57 -38.15 25.58
C GLU A 58 -16.40 -38.71 26.76
N MET A 59 -17.36 -39.56 26.37
CA MET A 59 -17.92 -40.77 27.02
C MET A 59 -19.40 -40.81 27.47
N ALA A 60 -20.09 -41.76 26.79
CA ALA A 60 -20.87 -42.90 27.32
C ALA A 60 -22.40 -42.84 27.54
N VAL A 61 -23.10 -43.55 26.63
CA VAL A 61 -24.09 -44.66 26.77
C VAL A 61 -25.29 -44.59 27.73
N GLY A 62 -26.47 -44.89 27.16
CA GLY A 62 -27.73 -45.35 27.79
C GLY A 62 -28.92 -44.59 27.19
N GLY A 63 -29.85 -45.14 26.40
CA GLY A 63 -30.55 -46.41 26.46
C GLY A 63 -32.00 -46.13 26.87
N GLU A 64 -32.96 -46.10 25.93
CA GLU A 64 -34.32 -46.67 26.01
C GLU A 64 -35.31 -46.15 24.95
N ASN A 65 -36.14 -47.08 24.48
CA ASN A 65 -37.15 -46.99 23.42
C ASN A 65 -38.36 -46.09 23.78
N LYS A 66 -38.86 -45.33 22.81
CA LYS A 66 -40.30 -45.06 22.64
C LYS A 66 -40.66 -44.77 21.18
N LYS A 67 -41.52 -45.62 20.62
CA LYS A 67 -42.22 -45.43 19.33
C LYS A 67 -43.21 -44.27 19.43
N LYS A 68 -43.24 -43.36 18.44
CA LYS A 68 -44.41 -43.12 17.56
C LYS A 68 -44.19 -41.97 16.57
N ALA A 69 -44.96 -42.07 15.48
CA ALA A 69 -45.35 -41.06 14.51
C ALA A 69 -44.33 -40.73 13.42
N GLN A 70 -44.56 -41.40 12.29
CA GLN A 70 -44.07 -41.06 10.97
C GLN A 70 -44.84 -39.81 10.51
N GLU A 71 -44.14 -38.68 10.46
CA GLU A 71 -44.59 -37.44 9.85
C GLU A 71 -44.04 -37.40 8.40
N PRO A 72 -44.77 -36.88 7.40
CA PRO A 72 -44.35 -36.99 6.00
C PRO A 72 -43.06 -36.22 5.76
N ALA A 73 -42.16 -36.84 4.99
CA ALA A 73 -40.94 -36.21 4.51
C ALA A 73 -41.28 -34.89 3.79
N LEU A 74 -40.87 -33.77 4.42
CA LEU A 74 -40.69 -32.50 3.74
C LEU A 74 -39.65 -32.72 2.63
N PRO A 75 -39.86 -32.20 1.40
CA PRO A 75 -38.89 -32.36 0.34
C PRO A 75 -37.57 -31.73 0.79
N GLU A 76 -36.46 -32.48 0.65
CA GLU A 76 -35.10 -31.96 0.66
C GLU A 76 -34.92 -31.01 -0.53
N GLY A 77 -35.52 -29.83 -0.42
CA GLY A 77 -35.26 -28.67 -1.23
C GLY A 77 -34.43 -27.70 -0.41
N GLY A 78 -33.26 -28.14 0.04
CA GLY A 78 -32.21 -27.23 0.52
C GLY A 78 -31.75 -26.41 -0.68
N GLY A 79 -32.53 -25.38 -1.02
CA GLY A 79 -32.28 -24.50 -2.16
C GLY A 79 -30.90 -23.90 -2.00
N ALA A 80 -29.95 -24.44 -2.75
CA ALA A 80 -28.61 -23.89 -2.80
C ALA A 80 -28.74 -22.40 -3.12
N SER A 81 -28.11 -21.56 -2.32
CA SER A 81 -28.10 -20.11 -2.57
C SER A 81 -27.62 -19.87 -4.01
N MET A 82 -28.16 -18.87 -4.71
CA MET A 82 -27.73 -18.52 -6.09
C MET A 82 -26.20 -18.41 -6.23
N MET A 83 -25.51 -18.10 -5.13
CA MET A 83 -24.05 -18.08 -5.04
C MET A 83 -23.37 -19.44 -4.79
N GLU A 84 -24.03 -20.41 -4.17
CA GLU A 84 -23.53 -21.80 -4.11
C GLU A 84 -23.55 -22.48 -5.49
N GLN A 85 -24.33 -21.92 -6.42
CA GLN A 85 -24.41 -22.34 -7.82
C GLN A 85 -23.49 -21.52 -8.75
N LEU A 86 -22.84 -20.47 -8.24
CA LEU A 86 -21.95 -19.64 -9.04
C LEU A 86 -20.61 -20.33 -9.24
N VAL A 87 -20.22 -20.45 -10.50
CA VAL A 87 -18.95 -21.07 -10.92
C VAL A 87 -17.78 -20.36 -10.22
N PRO A 88 -16.77 -21.08 -9.67
CA PRO A 88 -15.68 -20.49 -8.88
C PRO A 88 -14.98 -19.28 -9.52
N GLU A 89 -14.90 -19.24 -10.84
CA GLU A 89 -14.32 -18.15 -11.63
C GLU A 89 -15.16 -16.87 -11.53
N ILE A 90 -16.48 -16.97 -11.56
CA ILE A 90 -17.39 -15.82 -11.44
C ILE A 90 -17.36 -15.29 -10.01
N THR A 91 -17.31 -16.18 -9.02
CA THR A 91 -17.14 -15.80 -7.61
C THR A 91 -15.84 -15.04 -7.40
N THR A 92 -14.72 -15.56 -7.91
CA THR A 92 -13.41 -14.91 -7.78
C THR A 92 -13.39 -13.55 -8.49
N HIS A 93 -14.02 -13.45 -9.66
CA HIS A 93 -14.13 -12.19 -10.38
C HIS A 93 -15.00 -11.17 -9.62
N ALA A 94 -16.14 -11.57 -9.07
CA ALA A 94 -17.00 -10.69 -8.27
C ALA A 94 -16.27 -10.19 -7.00
N LEU A 95 -15.54 -11.08 -6.31
CA LEU A 95 -14.78 -10.71 -5.11
C LEU A 95 -13.69 -9.66 -5.40
N SER A 96 -13.13 -9.64 -6.61
CA SER A 96 -12.08 -8.67 -6.99
C SER A 96 -12.54 -7.20 -7.01
N TYR A 97 -13.83 -6.97 -7.29
CA TYR A 97 -14.43 -5.63 -7.33
C TYR A 97 -14.82 -5.11 -5.95
N LEU A 98 -14.95 -5.99 -4.96
CA LEU A 98 -15.38 -5.61 -3.63
C LEU A 98 -14.22 -4.95 -2.87
N ASP A 99 -14.52 -3.83 -2.21
CA ASP A 99 -13.62 -3.27 -1.21
C ASP A 99 -13.58 -4.17 0.03
N TYR A 100 -12.60 -3.93 0.91
CA TYR A 100 -12.44 -4.72 2.13
C TYR A 100 -13.71 -4.74 2.97
N THR A 101 -14.40 -3.60 3.07
CA THR A 101 -15.67 -3.44 3.79
C THR A 101 -16.77 -4.34 3.23
N SER A 102 -16.93 -4.36 1.90
CA SER A 102 -17.94 -5.16 1.21
C SER A 102 -17.64 -6.65 1.31
N LEU A 103 -16.36 -7.04 1.29
CA LEU A 103 -15.94 -8.42 1.55
C LEU A 103 -16.24 -8.86 2.99
N CYS A 104 -16.01 -7.99 3.97
CA CYS A 104 -16.41 -8.24 5.35
C CYS A 104 -17.92 -8.43 5.47
N ARG A 105 -18.71 -7.54 4.86
CA ARG A 105 -20.18 -7.66 4.84
C ARG A 105 -20.63 -8.96 4.18
N LEU A 106 -20.07 -9.30 3.02
CA LEU A 106 -20.37 -10.53 2.30
C LEU A 106 -20.09 -11.76 3.18
N SER A 107 -18.95 -11.79 3.87
CA SER A 107 -18.57 -12.89 4.77
C SER A 107 -19.52 -13.10 5.96
N MET A 108 -20.34 -12.09 6.28
CA MET A 108 -21.30 -12.13 7.39
C MET A 108 -22.71 -12.56 6.96
N THR A 109 -22.99 -12.70 5.66
CA THR A 109 -24.35 -12.96 5.16
C THR A 109 -24.84 -14.39 5.41
N ASN A 110 -24.06 -15.40 5.05
CA ASN A 110 -24.35 -16.82 5.31
C ASN A 110 -23.05 -17.65 5.31
N ASN A 111 -23.16 -18.95 5.62
CA ASN A 111 -22.00 -19.83 5.71
C ASN A 111 -21.26 -20.01 4.37
N ALA A 112 -21.98 -20.09 3.25
CA ALA A 112 -21.36 -20.22 1.92
C ALA A 112 -20.57 -18.96 1.55
N MET A 113 -21.14 -17.77 1.78
CA MET A 113 -20.48 -16.48 1.56
C MET A 113 -19.29 -16.27 2.49
N ARG A 114 -19.37 -16.76 3.73
CA ARG A 114 -18.21 -16.76 4.62
C ARG A 114 -17.07 -17.62 4.09
N ARG A 115 -17.37 -18.80 3.54
CA ARG A 115 -16.37 -19.68 2.94
C ARG A 115 -15.76 -19.02 1.69
N ALA A 116 -16.60 -18.58 0.75
CA ALA A 116 -16.17 -17.93 -0.48
C ALA A 116 -15.30 -16.69 -0.21
N ALA A 117 -15.71 -15.81 0.72
CA ALA A 117 -14.96 -14.60 1.02
C ALA A 117 -13.64 -14.84 1.76
N ASN A 118 -13.43 -16.04 2.33
CA ASN A 118 -12.23 -16.39 3.08
C ASN A 118 -11.47 -17.58 2.44
N ASP A 119 -11.78 -17.91 1.19
CA ASP A 119 -11.05 -18.91 0.42
C ASP A 119 -9.68 -18.35 0.03
N ASP A 120 -8.65 -18.82 0.74
CA ASP A 120 -7.28 -18.37 0.58
C ASP A 120 -6.70 -18.69 -0.81
N GLY A 121 -7.14 -19.79 -1.42
CA GLY A 121 -6.75 -20.18 -2.77
C GLY A 121 -7.29 -19.21 -3.82
N ALA A 122 -8.55 -18.78 -3.66
CA ALA A 122 -9.15 -17.76 -4.52
C ALA A 122 -8.40 -16.42 -4.40
N TRP A 123 -8.05 -15.98 -3.19
CA TRP A 123 -7.26 -14.77 -2.98
C TRP A 123 -5.84 -14.85 -3.55
N LYS A 124 -5.20 -16.01 -3.46
CA LYS A 124 -3.90 -16.26 -4.09
C LYS A 124 -3.98 -16.15 -5.61
N ALA A 125 -4.96 -16.82 -6.22
CA ALA A 125 -5.17 -16.76 -7.67
C ALA A 125 -5.45 -15.32 -8.13
N LEU A 126 -6.26 -14.59 -7.38
CA LEU A 126 -6.57 -13.19 -7.67
C LEU A 126 -5.36 -12.28 -7.53
N TYR A 127 -4.53 -12.46 -6.49
CA TYR A 127 -3.28 -11.70 -6.33
C TYR A 127 -2.36 -11.84 -7.54
N HIS A 128 -2.16 -13.08 -8.02
CA HIS A 128 -1.29 -13.33 -9.17
C HIS A 128 -1.88 -12.79 -10.48
N LYS A 129 -3.21 -12.71 -10.58
CA LYS A 129 -3.89 -12.07 -11.71
C LYS A 129 -3.70 -10.56 -11.72
N ASP A 130 -3.83 -9.90 -10.57
CA ASP A 130 -3.94 -8.43 -10.50
C ASP A 130 -2.60 -7.70 -10.36
N PHE A 131 -1.58 -8.32 -9.75
CA PHE A 131 -0.35 -7.58 -9.36
C PHE A 131 0.91 -8.07 -10.06
N THR A 132 1.37 -9.28 -9.77
CA THR A 132 2.64 -9.79 -10.31
C THR A 132 2.77 -11.31 -10.12
N VAL A 133 3.55 -11.91 -11.03
CA VAL A 133 4.03 -13.30 -10.91
C VAL A 133 5.34 -13.40 -10.11
N GLU A 134 5.99 -12.26 -9.81
CA GLU A 134 7.05 -12.24 -8.81
C GLU A 134 6.48 -12.79 -7.50
N GLN A 135 7.28 -13.55 -6.74
CA GLN A 135 6.91 -14.05 -5.42
C GLN A 135 5.98 -15.29 -5.40
N GLY A 136 6.05 -16.20 -6.39
CA GLY A 136 5.26 -17.46 -6.35
C GLY A 136 5.47 -18.35 -5.11
N THR A 137 6.53 -18.12 -4.33
CA THR A 137 6.91 -18.88 -3.13
C THR A 137 6.50 -18.23 -1.81
N ILE A 138 5.90 -17.04 -1.80
CA ILE A 138 5.52 -16.41 -0.53
C ILE A 138 4.39 -17.17 0.15
N ASN A 139 4.44 -17.18 1.48
CA ASN A 139 3.35 -17.63 2.32
C ASN A 139 3.00 -16.50 3.31
N PRO A 140 1.99 -15.67 3.00
CA PRO A 140 1.65 -14.54 3.86
C PRO A 140 1.18 -15.02 5.23
N PRO A 141 1.74 -14.51 6.34
CA PRO A 141 1.44 -15.02 7.69
C PRO A 141 -0.03 -14.83 8.10
N ASN A 142 -0.72 -13.85 7.49
CA ASN A 142 -2.13 -13.54 7.74
C ASN A 142 -3.05 -13.97 6.59
N GLY A 143 -2.58 -14.86 5.70
CA GLY A 143 -3.31 -15.33 4.53
C GLY A 143 -3.28 -14.36 3.34
N TRP A 144 -3.64 -14.88 2.17
CA TRP A 144 -3.66 -14.17 0.89
C TRP A 144 -4.70 -13.05 0.84
N LYS A 145 -5.82 -13.19 1.56
CA LYS A 145 -6.82 -12.13 1.66
C LYS A 145 -6.24 -10.84 2.24
N ALA A 146 -5.54 -10.94 3.37
CA ALA A 146 -4.92 -9.81 4.03
C ALA A 146 -3.78 -9.23 3.17
N TYR A 147 -2.99 -10.11 2.55
CA TYR A 147 -1.90 -9.71 1.66
C TYR A 147 -2.41 -8.96 0.41
N TYR A 148 -3.47 -9.47 -0.23
CA TYR A 148 -4.15 -8.82 -1.35
C TYR A 148 -4.68 -7.44 -0.95
N ALA A 149 -5.39 -7.35 0.18
CA ALA A 149 -5.94 -6.09 0.67
C ALA A 149 -4.85 -5.05 0.97
N ALA A 150 -3.74 -5.45 1.61
CA ALA A 150 -2.62 -4.57 1.89
C ALA A 150 -1.94 -4.10 0.58
N THR A 151 -1.73 -5.01 -0.37
CA THR A 151 -1.13 -4.69 -1.68
C THR A 151 -2.00 -3.69 -2.46
N LYS A 152 -3.32 -3.93 -2.52
CA LYS A 152 -4.28 -3.02 -3.14
C LYS A 152 -4.28 -1.64 -2.47
N ALA A 153 -4.20 -1.58 -1.14
CA ALA A 153 -4.11 -0.33 -0.40
C ALA A 153 -2.83 0.46 -0.76
N ILE A 154 -1.68 -0.20 -0.85
CA ILE A 154 -0.42 0.42 -1.25
C ILE A 154 -0.46 0.91 -2.70
N MET A 155 -1.07 0.15 -3.62
CA MET A 155 -1.26 0.63 -5.00
C MET A 155 -2.10 1.91 -5.05
N ASN A 156 -3.21 1.95 -4.32
CA ASN A 156 -4.08 3.12 -4.26
C ASN A 156 -3.35 4.32 -3.65
N LEU A 157 -2.58 4.11 -2.58
CA LEU A 157 -1.76 5.17 -1.97
C LEU A 157 -0.69 5.68 -2.93
N ASN A 158 -0.03 4.78 -3.67
CA ASN A 158 0.96 5.19 -4.64
C ASN A 158 0.33 6.02 -5.76
N ALA A 159 -0.86 5.67 -6.25
CA ALA A 159 -1.59 6.50 -7.21
C ALA A 159 -1.95 7.88 -6.62
N GLU A 160 -2.39 7.91 -5.36
CA GLU A 160 -2.73 9.14 -4.66
C GLU A 160 -1.52 10.07 -4.47
N PHE A 161 -0.33 9.53 -4.22
CA PHE A 161 0.90 10.32 -4.18
C PHE A 161 1.12 11.14 -5.46
N TYR A 162 0.92 10.53 -6.63
CA TYR A 162 1.05 11.22 -7.91
C TYR A 162 -0.11 12.19 -8.18
N ASN A 163 -1.31 11.92 -7.67
CA ASN A 163 -2.41 12.89 -7.70
C ASN A 163 -2.09 14.14 -6.89
N ILE A 164 -1.53 13.98 -5.69
CA ILE A 164 -1.12 15.10 -4.83
C ILE A 164 -0.06 15.96 -5.53
N ILE A 165 0.89 15.33 -6.24
CA ILE A 165 1.91 16.04 -7.03
C ILE A 165 1.27 16.81 -8.19
N ARG A 166 0.35 16.16 -8.94
CA ARG A 166 -0.41 16.79 -10.03
C ARG A 166 -1.23 17.99 -9.54
N GLU A 167 -1.71 17.95 -8.31
CA GLU A 167 -2.49 19.03 -7.70
C GLU A 167 -1.62 20.09 -7.01
N GLY A 168 -0.33 19.84 -6.79
CA GLY A 168 0.58 20.74 -6.09
C GLY A 168 0.18 21.01 -4.63
N SER A 169 -0.53 20.09 -3.98
CA SER A 169 -1.12 20.31 -2.65
C SER A 169 -0.14 19.99 -1.53
N LEU A 170 0.61 20.98 -1.07
CA LEU A 170 1.50 20.84 0.09
C LEU A 170 0.78 20.33 1.36
N PRO A 171 -0.44 20.80 1.70
CA PRO A 171 -1.17 20.25 2.83
C PRO A 171 -1.57 18.77 2.67
N ALA A 172 -1.84 18.30 1.46
CA ALA A 172 -2.10 16.88 1.23
C ALA A 172 -0.82 16.06 1.32
N MET A 173 0.28 16.54 0.73
CA MET A 173 1.60 15.93 0.82
C MET A 173 2.06 15.79 2.27
N SER A 174 1.83 16.81 3.10
CA SER A 174 2.21 16.79 4.53
C SER A 174 1.48 15.73 5.34
N ARG A 175 0.21 15.44 5.01
CA ARG A 175 -0.56 14.34 5.62
C ARG A 175 -0.17 12.97 5.09
N PHE A 176 0.49 12.91 3.94
CA PHE A 176 0.87 11.69 3.25
C PHE A 176 2.16 11.10 3.81
N TRP A 177 3.12 11.96 4.16
CA TRP A 177 4.38 11.58 4.79
C TRP A 177 4.23 11.33 6.30
N LEU A 178 5.02 10.39 6.82
CA LEU A 178 5.15 10.19 8.25
C LEU A 178 5.88 11.38 8.87
N ASN A 179 5.30 11.98 9.91
CA ASN A 179 5.97 13.03 10.67
C ASN A 179 7.00 12.41 11.62
N SER A 180 8.21 12.17 11.09
CA SER A 180 9.34 11.59 11.81
C SER A 180 10.68 12.16 11.35
N ASP A 181 11.72 12.03 12.17
CA ASP A 181 13.08 12.49 11.88
C ASP A 181 13.83 11.60 10.88
N TYR A 182 13.40 10.35 10.73
CA TYR A 182 14.10 9.37 9.89
C TYR A 182 13.61 9.33 8.44
N VAL A 183 12.52 10.01 8.08
CA VAL A 183 12.05 10.02 6.68
C VAL A 183 13.08 10.63 5.74
N LYS A 184 13.10 10.18 4.48
CA LYS A 184 14.09 10.60 3.48
C LYS A 184 13.43 10.86 2.13
N CYS A 185 13.84 11.92 1.45
CA CYS A 185 13.43 12.19 0.07
C CYS A 185 14.68 12.45 -0.78
N ILE A 186 14.77 11.77 -1.92
CA ILE A 186 15.78 12.01 -2.94
C ILE A 186 15.05 12.35 -4.24
N HIS A 187 15.20 13.58 -4.71
CA HIS A 187 14.68 14.00 -6.00
C HIS A 187 15.65 13.64 -7.13
N ALA A 188 15.13 13.54 -8.36
CA ALA A 188 15.93 13.12 -9.51
C ALA A 188 17.06 14.07 -9.88
N THR A 189 17.00 15.31 -9.41
CA THR A 189 18.02 16.36 -9.52
C THR A 189 19.17 16.19 -8.51
N GLY A 190 19.07 15.24 -7.58
CA GLY A 190 20.14 14.83 -6.65
C GLY A 190 20.04 15.42 -5.24
N GLU A 191 19.05 16.27 -4.96
CA GLU A 191 18.80 16.79 -3.61
C GLU A 191 18.41 15.67 -2.67
N PHE A 192 18.95 15.72 -1.46
CA PHE A 192 18.72 14.76 -0.40
C PHE A 192 18.19 15.45 0.85
N PHE A 193 16.94 15.13 1.21
CA PHE A 193 16.27 15.67 2.38
C PHE A 193 16.15 14.61 3.46
N THR A 194 16.45 15.00 4.70
CA THR A 194 16.34 14.12 5.88
C THR A 194 15.48 14.75 6.96
N GLY A 195 14.51 13.99 7.45
CA GLY A 195 13.54 14.42 8.44
C GLY A 195 12.37 15.16 7.81
N TYR A 196 11.21 15.07 8.47
CA TYR A 196 9.93 15.53 7.94
C TYR A 196 9.95 16.99 7.47
N ASN A 197 10.49 17.90 8.28
CA ASN A 197 10.50 19.33 7.94
C ASN A 197 11.29 19.62 6.65
N ALA A 198 12.48 19.04 6.50
CA ALA A 198 13.29 19.22 5.29
C ALA A 198 12.61 18.60 4.06
N VAL A 199 11.96 17.44 4.22
CA VAL A 199 11.18 16.84 3.13
C VAL A 199 10.02 17.74 2.72
N MET A 200 9.29 18.32 3.67
CA MET A 200 8.19 19.25 3.37
C MET A 200 8.67 20.55 2.71
N GLU A 201 9.83 21.06 3.12
CA GLU A 201 10.48 22.21 2.47
C GLU A 201 10.82 21.90 1.01
N GLY A 202 11.42 20.74 0.74
CA GLY A 202 11.71 20.28 -0.63
C GLY A 202 10.46 20.20 -1.52
N TRP A 203 9.37 19.61 -1.01
CA TRP A 203 8.09 19.59 -1.72
C TRP A 203 7.49 20.98 -1.91
N GLY A 204 7.63 21.87 -0.91
CA GLY A 204 7.18 23.25 -1.00
C GLY A 204 7.87 24.01 -2.13
N LEU A 205 9.18 23.84 -2.28
CA LEU A 205 9.94 24.43 -3.39
C LEU A 205 9.45 23.92 -4.75
N LEU A 206 9.25 22.60 -4.87
CA LEU A 206 8.75 21.98 -6.10
C LEU A 206 7.35 22.52 -6.48
N PHE A 207 6.44 22.62 -5.51
CA PHE A 207 5.06 23.07 -5.76
C PHE A 207 4.97 24.58 -6.02
N ASN A 208 5.84 25.38 -5.40
CA ASN A 208 5.88 26.82 -5.62
C ASN A 208 6.46 27.20 -6.99
N TRP A 209 7.40 26.44 -7.53
CA TRP A 209 7.86 26.63 -8.91
C TRP A 209 6.76 26.46 -9.97
N GLY A 210 5.70 25.71 -9.66
CA GLY A 210 4.53 25.59 -10.53
C GLY A 210 3.54 26.77 -10.45
N GLN A 211 3.63 27.66 -9.44
CA GLN A 211 2.60 28.66 -9.17
C GLN A 211 2.63 29.89 -10.11
N ASP A 212 3.68 30.07 -10.93
CA ASP A 212 3.73 31.10 -11.98
C ASP A 212 2.94 30.69 -13.25
N GLY A 213 1.76 30.09 -13.07
CA GLY A 213 0.86 29.67 -14.15
C GLY A 213 1.06 28.24 -14.67
N GLY A 214 1.84 27.40 -13.99
CA GLY A 214 2.03 25.99 -14.33
C GLY A 214 0.99 25.09 -13.67
N GLN A 215 0.24 24.31 -14.47
CA GLN A 215 -0.46 23.13 -13.96
C GLN A 215 0.54 22.23 -13.20
N GLY A 216 0.15 21.62 -12.08
CA GLY A 216 1.02 20.67 -11.38
C GLY A 216 1.47 19.53 -12.29
N ILE A 217 2.58 18.87 -11.94
CA ILE A 217 3.25 17.94 -12.85
C ILE A 217 2.44 16.65 -12.97
N ALA A 218 1.94 16.38 -14.18
CA ALA A 218 1.29 15.12 -14.51
C ALA A 218 2.34 14.06 -14.86
N PHE A 219 2.32 12.95 -14.10
CA PHE A 219 3.13 11.77 -14.37
C PHE A 219 2.27 10.65 -14.93
N GLN A 220 2.74 10.04 -16.01
CA GLN A 220 2.32 8.70 -16.38
C GLN A 220 3.17 7.70 -15.59
N ILE A 221 2.51 6.83 -14.82
CA ILE A 221 3.16 5.76 -14.06
C ILE A 221 2.96 4.42 -14.76
N ARG A 222 4.04 3.63 -14.85
CA ARG A 222 4.07 2.33 -15.51
C ARG A 222 4.91 1.34 -14.71
N ASP A 223 4.78 0.06 -15.03
CA ASP A 223 5.58 -1.02 -14.42
C ASP A 223 5.55 -1.01 -12.88
N VAL A 224 4.38 -0.70 -12.29
CA VAL A 224 4.22 -0.64 -10.85
C VAL A 224 4.37 -2.04 -10.25
N ARG A 225 5.30 -2.18 -9.30
CA ARG A 225 5.60 -3.42 -8.57
C ARG A 225 5.55 -3.14 -7.09
N VAL A 226 4.68 -3.85 -6.37
CA VAL A 226 4.46 -3.65 -4.94
C VAL A 226 4.96 -4.86 -4.17
N ARG A 227 5.60 -4.61 -3.02
CA ARG A 227 5.91 -5.64 -2.04
C ARG A 227 5.48 -5.18 -0.65
N VAL A 228 4.79 -6.06 0.06
CA VAL A 228 4.39 -5.85 1.44
C VAL A 228 5.12 -6.85 2.33
N LEU A 229 5.69 -6.39 3.42
CA LEU A 229 6.35 -7.23 4.42
C LEU A 229 6.03 -6.70 5.82
N GLY A 230 5.06 -7.34 6.47
CA GLY A 230 4.57 -6.92 7.79
C GLY A 230 4.01 -5.49 7.71
N GLU A 231 4.63 -4.58 8.46
CA GLU A 231 4.24 -3.18 8.58
C GLU A 231 5.00 -2.25 7.63
N VAL A 232 5.76 -2.80 6.68
CA VAL A 232 6.50 -2.04 5.67
C VAL A 232 6.08 -2.49 4.29
N ALA A 233 6.02 -1.55 3.34
CA ALA A 233 5.82 -1.86 1.94
C ALA A 233 6.71 -0.98 1.07
N TRP A 234 7.08 -1.46 -0.12
CA TRP A 234 7.75 -0.63 -1.11
C TRP A 234 7.17 -0.85 -2.49
N VAL A 235 7.26 0.20 -3.30
CA VAL A 235 6.78 0.26 -4.66
C VAL A 235 7.92 0.68 -5.56
N ASN A 236 8.22 -0.14 -6.54
CA ASN A 236 9.10 0.21 -7.65
C ASN A 236 8.24 0.53 -8.86
N LEU A 237 8.58 1.58 -9.59
CA LEU A 237 7.84 1.96 -10.79
C LEU A 237 8.72 2.78 -11.74
N LYS A 238 8.18 2.96 -12.95
CA LYS A 238 8.64 3.96 -13.89
C LYS A 238 7.65 5.12 -13.93
N ALA A 239 8.16 6.34 -13.93
CA ALA A 239 7.35 7.54 -14.08
C ALA A 239 7.89 8.39 -15.23
N ASN A 240 7.04 8.92 -16.08
CA ASN A 240 7.42 9.87 -17.13
C ASN A 240 6.50 11.09 -17.08
N VAL A 241 7.02 12.25 -17.44
CA VAL A 241 6.23 13.49 -17.52
C VAL A 241 5.53 13.52 -18.88
N ASP A 242 4.28 13.97 -18.93
CA ASP A 242 3.51 13.95 -20.20
C ASP A 242 4.13 14.76 -21.34
N VAL A 243 4.87 15.81 -21.01
CA VAL A 243 5.39 16.81 -21.97
C VAL A 243 6.83 16.50 -22.42
N ASP A 244 7.52 15.57 -21.75
CA ASP A 244 8.93 15.26 -21.99
C ASP A 244 9.17 13.74 -21.82
N PRO A 245 9.79 13.02 -22.78
CA PRO A 245 10.09 11.59 -22.66
C PRO A 245 11.06 11.22 -21.52
N VAL A 246 11.40 12.14 -20.63
CA VAL A 246 12.19 11.88 -19.44
C VAL A 246 11.52 10.79 -18.59
N LEU A 247 12.27 9.71 -18.42
CA LEU A 247 11.86 8.53 -17.67
C LEU A 247 12.61 8.49 -16.34
N PHE A 248 11.87 8.26 -15.27
CA PHE A 248 12.39 8.11 -13.93
C PHE A 248 12.17 6.70 -13.41
N HIS A 249 13.19 6.16 -12.74
CA HIS A 249 13.00 5.03 -11.84
C HIS A 249 12.68 5.56 -10.44
N VAL A 250 11.61 5.05 -9.85
CA VAL A 250 11.15 5.50 -8.54
C VAL A 250 11.04 4.32 -7.58
N THR A 251 11.48 4.54 -6.34
CA THR A 251 11.22 3.68 -5.19
C THR A 251 10.50 4.47 -4.12
N ASN A 252 9.27 4.09 -3.81
CA ASN A 252 8.49 4.64 -2.71
C ASN A 252 8.40 3.61 -1.59
N VAL A 253 8.65 3.99 -0.35
CA VAL A 253 8.53 3.11 0.82
C VAL A 253 7.49 3.67 1.77
N TYR A 254 6.65 2.77 2.26
CA TYR A 254 5.53 3.05 3.14
C TYR A 254 5.66 2.25 4.43
N GLU A 255 5.16 2.83 5.50
CA GLU A 255 5.15 2.22 6.82
C GLU A 255 3.75 2.33 7.45
N LEU A 256 3.28 1.23 8.05
CA LEU A 256 1.99 1.17 8.73
C LEU A 256 2.15 1.66 10.16
N ARG A 257 1.43 2.72 10.52
CA ARG A 257 1.36 3.26 11.88
C ARG A 257 -0.10 3.43 12.28
N ASN A 258 -0.48 2.79 13.39
CA ASN A 258 -1.82 2.91 13.97
C ASN A 258 -2.95 2.63 12.95
N GLY A 259 -2.76 1.63 12.09
CA GLY A 259 -3.75 1.25 11.06
C GLY A 259 -3.74 2.13 9.80
N ARG A 260 -2.83 3.08 9.68
CA ARG A 260 -2.68 3.93 8.49
C ARG A 260 -1.28 3.85 7.91
N TRP A 261 -1.19 3.73 6.59
CA TRP A 261 0.07 3.76 5.86
C TRP A 261 0.53 5.20 5.63
N TYR A 262 1.83 5.42 5.78
CA TYR A 262 2.49 6.70 5.54
C TYR A 262 3.71 6.50 4.66
N MET A 263 4.03 7.47 3.81
CA MET A 263 5.30 7.48 3.09
C MET A 263 6.44 7.81 4.05
N VAL A 264 7.51 7.02 3.99
CA VAL A 264 8.73 7.22 4.80
C VAL A 264 9.96 7.43 3.93
N HIS A 265 9.91 7.00 2.67
CA HIS A 265 10.98 7.21 1.70
C HIS A 265 10.43 7.43 0.30
N HIS A 266 11.02 8.39 -0.40
CA HIS A 266 10.86 8.58 -1.83
C HIS A 266 12.24 8.74 -2.44
N HIS A 267 12.54 7.98 -3.48
CA HIS A 267 13.73 8.18 -4.28
C HIS A 267 13.36 8.08 -5.75
N SER A 268 13.64 9.14 -6.49
CA SER A 268 13.55 9.19 -7.94
C SER A 268 14.94 9.37 -8.54
N SER A 269 15.26 8.61 -9.58
CA SER A 269 16.50 8.75 -10.34
C SER A 269 16.18 8.88 -11.83
N LEU A 270 16.82 9.82 -12.50
CA LEU A 270 16.73 9.99 -13.94
C LEU A 270 17.29 8.75 -14.66
N MET A 271 16.55 8.20 -15.61
CA MET A 271 17.10 7.23 -16.55
C MET A 271 17.85 7.98 -17.65
N GLY A 272 19.18 7.95 -17.58
CA GLY A 272 20.00 8.42 -18.69
C GLY A 272 19.73 7.60 -19.95
N ALA A 273 19.81 8.24 -21.12
CA ALA A 273 19.87 7.51 -22.38
C ALA A 273 21.03 6.49 -22.30
N HIS A 274 20.79 5.28 -22.80
CA HIS A 274 21.64 4.10 -22.65
C HIS A 274 23.03 4.30 -23.29
N ASN A 275 23.91 5.06 -22.65
CA ASN A 275 25.33 5.04 -22.96
C ASN A 275 25.93 3.93 -22.10
N ASN A 276 26.28 2.80 -22.74
CA ASN A 276 27.07 1.73 -22.14
C ASN A 276 28.36 2.33 -21.54
N MET A 277 28.33 2.68 -20.27
CA MET A 277 29.51 3.13 -19.51
C MET A 277 30.30 1.96 -18.92
N PHE A 278 29.85 0.72 -19.16
CA PHE A 278 30.52 -0.52 -18.72
C PHE A 278 30.72 -1.53 -19.86
N GLY A 279 30.87 -1.05 -21.09
CA GLY A 279 31.30 -1.87 -22.24
C GLY A 279 32.80 -2.09 -22.25
#